data_AF-A0A5F8GDF4-F1
#
_entry.id   AF-A0A5F8GDF4-F1
#
_cell.length_a   1.000
_cell.length_b   1.000
_cell.length_c   1.000
_cell.angle_alpha   90.00
_cell.angle_beta   90.00
_cell.angle_gamma   90.00
#
_symmetry.space_group_name_H-M   'P 1'
#
loop_
_entity.id
_entity.type
_entity.pdbx_description
1 polymer ?
#
loop_
_entity_poly.entity_id
_entity_poly.type
_entity_poly.pdbx_seq_one_letter_code
_entity_poly.pdbx_strand_id
1 'polypeptide(L)'
;MNKETFNLKEALNSIGLQTCVEVNKSLAERGLPALSPEIQANLLGQLSSISEGNPICSLIDKRIHLYMKSLLNVPSLQKCMPPVPGGLTIIQPELETLGSQYANIVNLNKQVYGPFYANILRKLLFIEEGGRTLASEGGVAT
;
A
#
# COMPACT_ATOMS: atom_id res chain seq x y z
N MET A 1 12.56 -1.13 18.17
CA MET A 1 11.09 -1.23 18.11
C MET A 1 10.76 -2.40 17.19
N ASN A 2 10.66 -3.60 17.74
CA ASN A 2 10.29 -4.80 16.98
C ASN A 2 8.79 -4.71 16.70
N LYS A 3 8.42 -4.30 15.49
CA LYS A 3 7.03 -4.36 15.05
C LYS A 3 6.84 -5.78 14.54
N GLU A 4 6.20 -6.62 15.33
CA GLU A 4 5.70 -7.91 14.84
C GLU A 4 4.69 -7.60 13.73
N THR A 5 5.11 -7.80 12.49
CA THR A 5 4.23 -7.68 11.34
C THR A 5 3.23 -8.82 11.39
N PHE A 6 1.94 -8.51 11.24
CA PHE A 6 0.90 -9.52 11.19
C PHE A 6 1.19 -10.54 10.07
N ASN A 7 1.38 -11.81 10.45
CA ASN A 7 1.62 -12.90 9.52
C ASN A 7 0.29 -13.53 9.11
N LEU A 8 -0.30 -13.03 8.01
CA LEU A 8 -1.59 -13.52 7.50
C LEU A 8 -1.56 -15.03 7.21
N LYS A 9 -0.45 -15.55 6.69
CA LYS A 9 -0.33 -16.98 6.34
C LYS A 9 -0.41 -17.87 7.58
N GLU A 10 0.30 -17.48 8.63
CA GLU A 10 0.27 -18.17 9.92
C GLU A 10 -1.11 -18.07 10.58
N ALA A 11 -1.71 -16.87 10.59
CA ALA A 11 -3.05 -16.67 11.14
C ALA A 11 -4.10 -17.55 10.43
N LEU A 12 -4.08 -17.63 9.09
CA LEU A 12 -4.98 -18.48 8.32
C LEU A 12 -4.74 -19.97 8.59
N ASN A 13 -3.49 -20.39 8.79
CA ASN A 13 -3.17 -21.76 9.17
C ASN A 13 -3.75 -22.11 10.54
N SER A 14 -3.56 -21.24 11.54
CA SER A 14 -4.15 -21.42 12.87
C SER A 14 -5.68 -21.46 12.82
N ILE A 15 -6.31 -20.59 12.02
CA ILE A 15 -7.76 -20.59 11.79
C ILE A 15 -8.20 -21.93 11.17
N GLY A 16 -7.45 -22.45 10.20
CA GLY A 16 -7.76 -23.75 9.59
C GLY A 16 -7.66 -24.91 10.57
N LEU A 17 -6.63 -24.94 11.43
CA LEU A 17 -6.51 -25.93 12.49
C LEU A 17 -7.69 -25.85 13.46
N GLN A 18 -8.04 -24.65 13.92
CA GLN A 18 -9.17 -24.45 14.83
C GLN A 18 -10.50 -24.85 14.17
N THR A 19 -10.66 -24.58 12.88
CA THR A 19 -11.85 -24.97 12.12
C THR A 19 -11.99 -26.50 12.10
N CYS A 20 -10.92 -27.25 11.86
CA CYS A 20 -10.93 -28.71 11.93
C CYS A 20 -11.36 -29.21 13.33
N VAL A 21 -10.87 -28.57 14.39
CA VAL A 21 -11.24 -28.91 15.78
C VAL A 21 -12.73 -28.69 16.02
N GLU A 22 -13.26 -27.50 15.69
CA GLU A 22 -14.67 -27.16 15.92
C GLU A 22 -15.62 -28.01 15.05
N VAL A 23 -15.24 -28.30 13.80
CA VAL A 23 -16.05 -29.17 12.93
C VAL A 23 -16.09 -30.60 13.50
N ASN A 24 -14.96 -31.16 13.89
CA ASN A 24 -14.92 -32.51 14.49
C ASN A 24 -15.70 -32.58 15.80
N LYS A 25 -15.62 -31.53 16.63
CA LYS A 25 -16.43 -31.40 17.84
C LYS A 25 -17.93 -31.42 17.50
N SER A 26 -18.36 -30.60 16.53
CA SER A 26 -19.76 -30.58 16.10
C SER A 26 -20.22 -31.91 15.47
N LEU A 27 -19.33 -32.65 14.81
CA LEU A 27 -19.66 -33.98 14.26
C LEU A 27 -19.86 -34.99 15.38
N ALA A 28 -18.97 -34.99 16.39
CA ALA A 28 -19.06 -35.85 17.56
C ALA A 28 -20.36 -35.62 18.35
N GLU A 29 -20.74 -34.36 18.57
CA GLU A 29 -22.01 -33.98 19.23
C GLU A 29 -23.25 -34.52 18.49
N ARG A 30 -23.13 -34.83 17.20
CA ARG A 30 -24.20 -35.36 16.34
C ARG A 30 -24.08 -36.88 16.10
N GLY A 31 -23.11 -37.55 16.72
CA GLY A 31 -22.85 -38.98 16.50
C GLY A 31 -22.32 -39.30 15.11
N LEU A 32 -21.72 -38.33 14.41
CA LEU A 32 -21.14 -38.48 13.08
C LEU A 32 -19.62 -38.76 13.18
N PRO A 33 -19.02 -39.47 12.20
CA PRO A 33 -17.59 -39.71 12.18
C PRO A 33 -16.81 -38.40 11.99
N ALA A 34 -15.61 -38.34 12.58
CA ALA A 34 -14.68 -37.23 12.37
C ALA A 34 -14.24 -37.11 10.90
N LEU A 35 -13.82 -35.91 10.51
CA LEU A 35 -13.23 -35.66 9.20
C LEU A 35 -11.98 -36.52 9.00
N SER A 36 -11.83 -37.12 7.82
CA SER A 36 -10.60 -37.84 7.47
C SER A 36 -9.38 -36.90 7.44
N PRO A 37 -8.16 -37.42 7.67
CA PRO A 37 -6.94 -36.61 7.58
C PRO A 37 -6.80 -35.89 6.23
N GLU A 38 -7.23 -36.53 5.15
CA GLU A 38 -7.22 -35.96 3.79
C GLU A 38 -8.14 -34.73 3.68
N ILE A 39 -9.37 -34.82 4.19
CA ILE A 39 -10.32 -33.70 4.17
C ILE A 39 -9.82 -32.55 5.05
N GLN A 40 -9.24 -32.85 6.22
CA GLN A 40 -8.67 -31.83 7.09
C GLN A 40 -7.49 -31.11 6.43
N ALA A 41 -6.60 -31.86 5.77
CA ALA A 41 -5.47 -31.29 5.02
C ALA A 41 -5.96 -30.41 3.85
N ASN A 42 -7.00 -30.84 3.14
CA ASN A 42 -7.59 -30.06 2.05
C ASN A 42 -8.21 -28.75 2.58
N LEU A 43 -9.02 -28.81 3.64
CA LEU A 43 -9.63 -27.62 4.26
C LEU A 43 -8.56 -26.62 4.73
N LEU A 44 -7.52 -27.10 5.42
CA LEU A 44 -6.41 -26.28 5.87
C LEU A 44 -5.66 -25.63 4.70
N GLY A 45 -5.42 -26.38 3.63
CA GLY A 45 -4.79 -25.89 2.40
C GLY A 45 -5.63 -24.79 1.74
N GLN A 46 -6.94 -25.00 1.61
CA GLN A 46 -7.88 -24.04 1.05
C GLN A 46 -7.94 -22.75 1.88
N LEU A 47 -7.97 -22.83 3.21
CA LEU A 47 -7.98 -21.64 4.06
C LEU A 47 -6.65 -20.88 4.00
N SER A 48 -5.53 -21.60 3.99
CA SER A 48 -4.20 -20.98 3.90
C SER A 48 -4.00 -20.27 2.55
N SER A 49 -4.57 -20.78 1.45
CA SER A 49 -4.45 -20.20 0.12
C SER A 49 -5.30 -18.95 -0.11
N ILE A 50 -6.23 -18.61 0.78
CA ILE A 50 -7.02 -17.36 0.72
C ILE A 50 -6.11 -16.12 0.72
N SER A 51 -4.92 -16.22 1.30
CA SER A 51 -3.94 -15.13 1.33
C SER A 51 -3.39 -14.77 -0.06
N GLU A 52 -3.44 -15.68 -1.03
CA GLU A 52 -2.82 -15.50 -2.34
C GLU A 52 -3.76 -14.77 -3.30
N GLY A 53 -3.31 -13.62 -3.84
CA GLY A 53 -3.97 -12.97 -4.98
C GLY A 53 -5.41 -12.50 -4.73
N ASN A 54 -5.80 -12.28 -3.46
CA ASN A 54 -7.16 -11.86 -3.14
C ASN A 54 -7.50 -10.51 -3.81
N PRO A 55 -8.47 -10.48 -4.76
CA PRO A 55 -8.78 -9.28 -5.53
C PRO A 55 -9.38 -8.17 -4.67
N ILE A 56 -10.06 -8.52 -3.56
CA ILE A 56 -10.63 -7.55 -2.62
C ILE A 56 -9.50 -6.88 -1.83
N CYS A 57 -8.53 -7.65 -1.32
CA CYS A 57 -7.36 -7.08 -0.64
C CYS A 57 -6.57 -6.16 -1.58
N SER A 58 -6.35 -6.57 -2.84
CA SER A 58 -5.70 -5.71 -3.84
C SER A 58 -6.50 -4.43 -4.13
N LEU A 59 -7.83 -4.52 -4.20
CA LEU A 59 -8.69 -3.36 -4.39
C LEU A 59 -8.64 -2.39 -3.19
N ILE A 60 -8.69 -2.92 -1.97
CA ILE A 60 -8.56 -2.15 -0.74
C ILE A 60 -7.21 -1.42 -0.72
N ASP A 61 -6.12 -2.13 -1.01
CA ASP A 61 -4.77 -1.55 -1.06
C ASP A 61 -4.67 -0.40 -2.08
N LYS A 62 -5.21 -0.60 -3.29
CA LYS A 62 -5.27 0.45 -4.32
C LYS A 62 -6.07 1.67 -3.87
N ARG A 63 -7.21 1.46 -3.19
CA ARG A 63 -8.04 2.56 -2.66
C ARG A 63 -7.34 3.33 -1.55
N ILE A 64 -6.64 2.64 -0.65
CA ILE A 64 -5.81 3.27 0.38
C ILE A 64 -4.71 4.12 -0.27
N HIS A 65 -3.97 3.56 -1.22
CA HIS A 65 -2.92 4.29 -1.95
C HIS A 65 -3.46 5.53 -2.68
N LEU A 66 -4.62 5.42 -3.32
CA LEU A 66 -5.28 6.54 -4.00
C LEU A 66 -5.68 7.63 -3.01
N TYR A 67 -6.26 7.25 -1.87
CA TYR A 67 -6.59 8.19 -0.81
C TYR A 67 -5.33 8.89 -0.28
N MET A 68 -4.28 8.15 0.06
CA MET A 68 -3.01 8.72 0.54
C MET A 68 -2.41 9.72 -0.46
N LYS A 69 -2.42 9.40 -1.76
CA LYS A 69 -1.97 10.33 -2.81
C LYS A 69 -2.82 11.60 -2.86
N SER A 70 -4.13 11.48 -2.70
CA SER A 70 -5.04 12.64 -2.72
C SER A 70 -4.72 13.64 -1.60
N LEU A 71 -4.27 13.16 -0.43
CA LEU A 71 -3.87 14.00 0.71
C LEU A 71 -2.65 14.88 0.41
N LEU A 72 -1.83 14.53 -0.58
CA LEU A 72 -0.67 15.34 -0.96
C LEU A 72 -1.01 16.52 -1.87
N ASN A 73 -2.22 16.51 -2.45
CA ASN A 73 -2.69 17.52 -3.39
C ASN A 73 -3.51 18.62 -2.71
N VAL A 74 -3.84 18.46 -1.42
CA VAL A 74 -4.62 19.46 -0.69
C VAL A 74 -3.70 20.50 -0.04
N PRO A 75 -4.02 21.80 -0.12
CA PRO A 75 -3.20 22.86 0.46
C PRO A 75 -3.09 22.78 1.98
N SER A 76 -4.14 22.30 2.65
CA SER A 76 -4.17 22.11 4.10
C SER A 76 -5.18 21.02 4.47
N LEU A 77 -4.69 19.96 5.09
CA LEU A 77 -5.53 18.84 5.55
C LEU A 77 -6.56 19.27 6.59
N GLN A 78 -6.22 20.23 7.45
CA GLN A 78 -7.13 20.73 8.50
C GLN A 78 -8.39 21.43 7.96
N LYS A 79 -8.37 21.91 6.71
CA LYS A 79 -9.49 22.68 6.13
C LYS A 79 -10.24 21.92 5.04
N CYS A 80 -9.63 20.91 4.44
CA CYS A 80 -10.20 20.19 3.32
C CYS A 80 -9.65 18.76 3.31
N MET A 81 -10.25 17.86 4.09
CA MET A 81 -9.97 16.44 3.98
C MET A 81 -10.70 15.87 2.75
N PRO A 82 -10.00 15.12 1.87
CA PRO A 82 -10.65 14.40 0.81
C PRO A 82 -11.66 13.39 1.38
N PRO A 83 -12.76 13.10 0.67
CA PRO A 83 -13.68 12.06 1.09
C PRO A 83 -12.99 10.70 1.06
N VAL A 84 -13.23 9.88 2.08
CA VAL A 84 -12.73 8.50 2.12
C VAL A 84 -13.42 7.67 1.04
N PRO A 85 -12.66 6.88 0.23
CA PRO A 85 -13.25 6.01 -0.77
C PRO A 85 -14.24 5.00 -0.17
N GLY A 86 -15.32 4.72 -0.90
CA GLY A 86 -16.32 3.74 -0.48
C GLY A 86 -15.70 2.38 -0.12
N GLY A 87 -16.24 1.75 0.92
CA GLY A 87 -15.73 0.49 1.47
C GLY A 87 -14.56 0.64 2.45
N LEU A 88 -14.03 1.86 2.66
CA LEU A 88 -13.02 2.15 3.69
C LEU A 88 -13.58 2.97 4.86
N THR A 89 -14.86 3.33 4.86
CA THR A 89 -15.50 4.15 5.90
C THR A 89 -15.35 3.55 7.30
N ILE A 90 -15.33 2.22 7.41
CA ILE A 90 -15.17 1.53 8.70
C ILE A 90 -13.80 1.79 9.35
N ILE A 91 -12.78 2.13 8.56
CA ILE A 91 -11.42 2.47 9.03
C ILE A 91 -11.09 3.95 8.80
N GLN A 92 -12.11 4.80 8.59
CA GLN A 92 -11.91 6.21 8.29
C GLN A 92 -11.09 6.94 9.37
N PRO A 93 -11.37 6.82 10.68
CA PRO A 93 -10.60 7.51 11.72
C PRO A 93 -9.10 7.17 11.70
N GLU A 94 -8.77 5.89 11.50
CA GLU A 94 -7.41 5.39 11.41
C GLU A 94 -6.72 5.91 10.14
N LEU A 95 -7.45 5.90 9.02
CA LEU A 95 -6.95 6.34 7.73
C LEU A 95 -6.69 7.85 7.70
N GLU A 96 -7.55 8.66 8.32
CA GLU A 96 -7.36 10.10 8.46
C GLU A 96 -6.18 10.45 9.37
N THR A 97 -6.03 9.72 10.48
CA THR A 97 -4.92 9.89 11.42
C THR A 97 -3.58 9.57 10.75
N LEU A 98 -3.48 8.40 10.12
CA LEU A 98 -2.27 7.97 9.41
C LEU A 98 -1.98 8.87 8.21
N GLY A 99 -3.02 9.23 7.46
CA GLY A 99 -2.92 10.12 6.31
C GLY A 99 -2.40 11.50 6.67
N SER A 100 -2.84 12.05 7.80
CA SER A 100 -2.35 13.34 8.30
C SER A 100 -0.86 13.30 8.65
N GLN A 101 -0.42 12.24 9.34
CA GLN A 101 1.00 12.04 9.65
C GLN A 101 1.84 11.88 8.38
N TYR A 102 1.36 11.07 7.43
CA TYR A 102 2.00 10.86 6.14
C TYR A 102 2.20 12.18 5.38
N ALA A 103 1.15 12.97 5.21
CA ALA A 103 1.22 14.23 4.49
C ALA A 103 2.11 15.27 5.20
N ASN A 104 2.10 15.31 6.54
CA ASN A 104 3.00 16.17 7.32
C ASN A 104 4.48 15.82 7.06
N ILE A 105 4.82 14.53 7.05
CA ILE A 105 6.19 14.07 6.74
C ILE A 105 6.58 14.46 5.31
N VAL A 106 5.70 14.23 4.34
CA VAL A 106 5.96 14.59 2.93
C VAL A 106 6.12 16.11 2.79
N ASN A 107 5.30 16.91 3.47
CA ASN A 107 5.38 18.36 3.42
C ASN A 107 6.68 18.88 4.06
N LEU A 108 7.10 18.32 5.19
CA LEU A 108 8.39 18.64 5.81
C LEU A 108 9.54 18.33 4.86
N ASN A 109 9.53 17.14 4.24
CA ASN A 109 10.53 16.78 3.23
C ASN A 109 10.53 17.74 2.03
N LYS A 110 9.36 18.15 1.54
CA LYS A 110 9.25 19.16 0.48
C LYS A 110 9.82 20.51 0.91
N GLN A 111 9.62 20.95 2.15
CA GLN A 111 10.16 22.22 2.64
C GLN A 111 11.68 22.19 2.79
N VAL A 112 12.22 21.11 3.36
CA VAL A 112 13.65 20.96 3.61
C VAL A 112 14.41 20.71 2.30
N TYR A 113 13.92 19.80 1.47
CA TYR A 113 14.64 19.34 0.27
C TYR A 113 14.15 19.98 -1.02
N GLY A 114 13.04 20.74 -0.99
CA GLY A 114 12.44 21.40 -2.14
C GLY A 114 13.43 22.21 -2.99
N PRO A 115 14.31 23.04 -2.40
CA PRO A 115 15.31 23.79 -3.17
C PRO A 115 16.28 22.88 -3.94
N PHE A 116 16.67 21.73 -3.36
CA PHE A 116 17.55 20.75 -4.01
C PHE A 116 16.84 20.05 -5.16
N TYR A 117 15.62 19.58 -4.94
CA TYR A 117 14.80 18.95 -5.99
C TYR A 117 14.47 19.93 -7.12
N ALA A 118 14.14 21.18 -6.79
CA ALA A 118 13.85 22.21 -7.79
C ALA A 118 15.06 22.46 -8.70
N ASN A 119 16.28 22.42 -8.17
CA ASN A 119 17.49 22.57 -8.98
C ASN A 119 17.68 21.38 -9.94
N ILE A 120 17.49 20.14 -9.45
CA ILE A 120 17.57 18.93 -10.28
C ILE A 120 16.50 18.95 -11.37
N LEU A 121 15.25 19.22 -11.01
CA LEU A 121 14.13 19.31 -11.94
C LEU A 121 14.35 20.40 -12.98
N ARG A 122 14.89 21.56 -12.59
CA ARG A 122 15.19 22.63 -13.55
C ARG A 122 16.20 22.17 -14.60
N LYS A 123 17.25 21.45 -14.17
CA LYS A 123 18.24 20.89 -15.10
C LYS A 123 17.60 19.88 -16.05
N LEU A 124 16.80 18.96 -15.53
CA LEU A 124 16.17 17.91 -16.34
C LEU A 124 15.10 18.42 -17.30
N LEU A 125 14.33 19.45 -16.89
CA LEU A 125 13.19 19.96 -17.66
C LEU A 125 13.57 21.10 -18.61
N PHE A 126 14.63 21.85 -18.32
CA PHE A 126 14.96 23.09 -19.03
C PHE A 126 16.43 23.20 -19.48
N ILE A 127 17.28 22.20 -19.21
CA ILE A 127 18.65 22.16 -19.75
C ILE A 127 18.77 20.99 -20.71
N GLU A 128 18.23 21.17 -21.92
CA GLU A 128 18.63 20.41 -23.12
C GLU A 128 18.91 21.29 -24.37
N GLU A 129 18.81 22.63 -24.33
CA GLU A 129 19.04 23.46 -25.54
C GLU A 129 20.00 24.65 -25.34
N GLY A 130 21.27 24.39 -25.01
CA GLY A 130 22.24 25.49 -24.93
C GLY A 130 23.71 25.13 -25.01
N GLY A 131 24.06 23.96 -25.54
CA GLY A 131 25.43 23.44 -25.50
C GLY A 131 26.03 22.96 -26.83
N ARG A 132 25.46 23.31 -27.99
CA ARG A 132 26.03 22.98 -29.30
C ARG A 132 25.85 24.08 -30.35
N THR A 133 26.51 25.22 -30.15
CA THR A 133 27.02 26.12 -31.22
C THR A 133 27.92 27.11 -30.48
N LEU A 134 29.24 27.19 -30.68
CA LEU A 134 29.91 27.53 -31.93
C LEU A 134 31.28 26.83 -32.00
N ALA A 135 31.41 25.88 -32.90
CA ALA A 135 32.67 25.58 -33.55
C ALA A 135 32.46 25.81 -35.04
N SER A 136 33.38 26.55 -35.65
CA SER A 136 33.51 26.89 -37.09
C SER A 136 32.65 28.04 -37.63
N GLU A 137 33.33 29.17 -37.89
CA GLU A 137 33.39 29.95 -39.15
C GLU A 137 34.10 31.28 -38.80
N GLY A 138 35.12 31.80 -39.48
CA GLY A 138 35.86 31.50 -40.70
C GLY A 138 37.00 32.53 -40.79
N GLY A 139 38.03 32.26 -41.59
CA GLY A 139 39.23 33.10 -41.67
C GLY A 139 39.11 34.37 -42.55
N VAL A 140 40.10 35.24 -42.34
CA VAL A 140 40.77 36.19 -43.27
C VAL A 140 39.98 37.39 -43.81
N ALA A 141 40.42 38.61 -43.44
CA ALA A 141 40.98 39.61 -44.36
C ALA A 141 41.20 40.97 -43.64
N THR A 142 42.47 41.36 -43.46
CA THR A 142 43.17 42.52 -44.07
C THR A 142 44.61 42.54 -43.56
#